data_AF-A0A2G9TYU8-F1
#
_entry.id   AF-A0A2G9TYU8-F1
#
_cell.length_a   1.000
_cell.length_b   1.000
_cell.length_c   1.000
_cell.angle_alpha   90.00
_cell.angle_beta   90.00
_cell.angle_gamma   90.00
#
_symmetry.space_group_name_H-M   'P 1'
#
loop_
_entity.id
_entity.type
_entity.pdbx_description
1 polymer ?
#
loop_
_entity_poly.entity_id
_entity_poly.type
_entity_poly.pdbx_seq_one_letter_code
_entity_poly.pdbx_strand_id
1 'polypeptide(L)'
;IAVDNVLSIEIGRRRRAGWATFNKYREVLTDGLLDARFKARVFDTHVLPGLIYGSEPWATIKEEEKKVTSTQRATERKMCAVTLTHKIPGSEIEGGPVPEM
;
A
#
# COMPACT_ATOMS: atom_id res chain seq x y z
N ILE A 1 -13.80 -21.62 24.04
CA ILE A 1 -14.58 -20.61 23.28
C ILE A 1 -14.08 -19.19 23.63
N ALA A 2 -12.76 -18.96 23.70
CA ALA A 2 -12.20 -17.65 24.06
C ALA A 2 -11.09 -17.16 23.11
N VAL A 3 -10.43 -18.09 22.42
CA VAL A 3 -9.33 -17.80 21.49
C VAL A 3 -9.80 -17.04 20.24
N ASP A 4 -10.98 -17.39 19.70
CA ASP A 4 -11.54 -16.74 18.50
C ASP A 4 -11.91 -15.27 18.72
N ASN A 5 -12.43 -14.94 19.91
CA ASN A 5 -12.80 -13.56 20.25
C ASN A 5 -11.57 -12.67 20.43
N VAL A 6 -10.53 -13.18 21.09
CA VAL A 6 -9.26 -12.46 21.27
C VAL A 6 -8.58 -12.24 19.91
N LEU A 7 -8.58 -13.24 19.05
CA LEU A 7 -8.02 -13.15 17.71
C LEU A 7 -8.77 -12.12 16.85
N SER A 8 -10.10 -12.17 16.82
CA SER A 8 -10.93 -11.23 16.06
C SER A 8 -10.75 -9.77 16.51
N ILE A 9 -10.68 -9.53 17.82
CA ILE A 9 -10.43 -8.20 18.39
C ILE A 9 -9.05 -7.68 17.96
N GLU A 10 -8.04 -8.54 18.02
CA GLU A 10 -6.67 -8.17 17.72
C GLU A 10 -6.44 -7.96 16.21
N ILE A 11 -7.08 -8.74 15.33
CA ILE A 11 -7.13 -8.49 13.89
C ILE A 11 -7.76 -7.12 13.61
N GLY A 12 -8.88 -6.82 14.28
CA GLY A 12 -9.54 -5.51 14.17
C GLY A 12 -8.63 -4.36 14.60
N ARG A 13 -7.85 -4.55 15.67
CA ARG A 13 -6.86 -3.57 16.15
C ARG A 13 -5.74 -3.34 15.15
N ARG A 14 -5.19 -4.41 14.55
CA ARG A 14 -4.13 -4.35 13.53
C ARG A 14 -4.60 -3.70 12.24
N ARG A 15 -5.80 -4.04 11.78
CA ARG A 15 -6.39 -3.38 10.61
C ARG A 15 -6.49 -1.88 10.82
N ARG A 16 -6.93 -1.44 11.99
CA ARG A 16 -6.98 -0.01 12.35
C ARG A 16 -5.59 0.61 12.41
N ALA A 17 -4.61 -0.07 13.01
CA ALA A 17 -3.23 0.42 13.11
C ALA A 17 -2.58 0.55 11.73
N GLY A 18 -2.65 -0.48 10.89
CA GLY A 18 -2.16 -0.46 9.52
C GLY A 18 -2.85 0.63 8.69
N TRP A 19 -4.17 0.80 8.84
CA TRP A 19 -4.90 1.87 8.15
C TRP A 19 -4.53 3.26 8.64
N ALA A 20 -4.30 3.45 9.94
CA ALA A 20 -3.84 4.73 10.50
C ALA A 20 -2.45 5.11 9.97
N THR A 21 -1.52 4.15 9.93
CA THR A 21 -0.19 4.38 9.36
C THR A 21 -0.26 4.64 7.86
N PHE A 22 -1.05 3.87 7.11
CA PHE A 22 -1.27 4.14 5.70
C PHE A 22 -1.82 5.55 5.47
N ASN A 23 -2.82 5.98 6.25
CA ASN A 23 -3.40 7.31 6.11
C ASN A 23 -2.39 8.42 6.45
N LYS A 24 -1.47 8.18 7.39
CA LYS A 24 -0.36 9.10 7.73
C LYS A 24 0.61 9.29 6.57
N TYR A 25 0.91 8.22 5.82
CA TYR A 25 1.81 8.26 4.66
C TYR A 25 1.06 8.34 3.34
N ARG A 26 -0.24 8.64 3.36
CA ARG A 26 -1.11 8.55 2.18
C ARG A 26 -0.58 9.41 1.05
N GLU A 27 -0.21 10.65 1.33
CA GLU A 27 0.30 11.60 0.34
C GLU A 27 1.52 11.02 -0.39
N VAL A 28 2.51 10.52 0.36
CA VAL A 28 3.73 9.88 -0.17
C VAL A 28 3.42 8.60 -0.95
N LEU A 29 2.49 7.79 -0.45
CA LEU A 29 2.12 6.53 -1.11
C LEU A 29 1.29 6.79 -2.39
N THR A 30 0.47 7.84 -2.43
CA THR A 30 -0.37 8.16 -3.59
C THR A 30 0.28 9.10 -4.60
N ASP A 31 1.40 9.74 -4.25
CA ASP A 31 2.08 10.71 -5.11
C ASP A 31 2.57 10.06 -6.42
N GLY A 32 2.01 10.46 -7.56
CA GLY A 32 2.37 9.94 -8.87
C GLY A 32 3.81 10.21 -9.32
N LEU A 33 4.51 11.17 -8.68
CA LEU A 33 5.89 11.56 -9.00
C LEU A 33 6.92 10.69 -8.29
N LEU A 34 6.53 9.99 -7.22
CA LEU A 34 7.44 9.15 -6.44
C LEU A 34 7.58 7.75 -7.05
N ASP A 35 8.83 7.27 -7.09
CA ASP A 35 9.16 5.96 -7.63
C ASP A 35 8.46 4.83 -6.86
N ALA A 36 8.05 3.80 -7.60
CA ALA A 36 7.35 2.65 -7.06
C ALA A 36 8.18 1.90 -6.00
N ARG A 37 9.52 1.84 -6.14
CA ARG A 37 10.39 1.18 -5.16
C ARG A 37 10.46 1.96 -3.86
N PHE A 38 10.47 3.30 -3.95
CA PHE A 38 10.45 4.16 -2.76
C PHE A 38 9.15 3.96 -1.98
N LYS A 39 8.01 3.96 -2.68
CA LYS A 39 6.69 3.69 -2.08
C LYS A 39 6.61 2.31 -1.45
N ALA A 40 7.10 1.27 -2.13
CA ALA A 40 7.17 -0.08 -1.59
C ALA A 40 8.01 -0.12 -0.30
N ARG A 41 9.14 0.57 -0.29
CA ARG A 41 9.99 0.65 0.90
C ARG A 41 9.30 1.37 2.07
N VAL A 42 8.59 2.47 1.83
CA VAL A 42 7.80 3.16 2.85
C VAL A 42 6.69 2.26 3.39
N PHE A 43 6.01 1.53 2.51
CA PHE A 43 4.98 0.56 2.88
C PHE A 43 5.53 -0.59 3.75
N ASP A 44 6.60 -1.24 3.30
CA ASP A 44 7.21 -2.38 4.01
C ASP A 44 7.81 -2.00 5.37
N THR A 45 8.28 -0.76 5.50
CA THR A 45 8.92 -0.29 6.74
C THR A 45 7.91 0.25 7.76
N HIS A 46 6.78 0.80 7.33
CA HIS A 46 5.84 1.49 8.23
C HIS A 46 4.47 0.81 8.32
N VAL A 47 3.91 0.37 7.18
CA VAL A 47 2.55 -0.18 7.12
C VAL A 47 2.57 -1.69 7.41
N LEU A 48 3.52 -2.42 6.83
CA LEU A 48 3.65 -3.86 6.97
C LEU A 48 3.87 -4.30 8.43
N PRO A 49 4.72 -3.65 9.26
CA PRO A 49 4.89 -4.04 10.65
C PRO A 49 3.61 -3.83 11.48
N GLY A 50 2.82 -2.79 11.17
CA GLY A 50 1.51 -2.56 11.80
C GLY A 50 0.46 -3.62 11.47
N LEU A 51 0.65 -4.35 10.38
CA LEU A 51 -0.19 -5.47 9.96
C LEU A 51 0.31 -6.82 10.47
N ILE A 52 1.63 -7.06 10.47
CA ILE A 52 2.23 -8.39 10.69
C ILE A 52 2.78 -8.59 12.11
N TYR A 53 3.39 -7.58 12.74
CA TYR A 53 4.27 -7.80 13.91
C TYR A 53 3.56 -8.31 15.19
N GLY A 54 2.23 -8.28 15.26
CA GLY A 54 1.47 -8.88 16.37
C GLY A 54 1.17 -10.38 16.19
N SER A 55 1.39 -10.94 15.01
CA SER A 55 1.12 -12.35 14.72
C SER A 55 2.16 -13.22 15.42
N GLU A 56 1.86 -13.71 16.62
CA GLU A 56 2.61 -14.85 17.17
C GLU A 56 2.56 -16.01 16.16
N PRO A 57 3.70 -16.61 15.79
CA PRO A 57 3.77 -17.60 14.71
C PRO A 57 3.13 -18.96 15.04
N TRP A 58 2.54 -19.12 16.23
CA TRP A 58 2.22 -20.44 16.76
C TRP A 58 0.76 -20.89 16.66
N ALA A 59 -0.21 -20.01 16.37
CA ALA A 59 -1.60 -20.38 16.64
C ALA A 59 -2.62 -20.28 15.49
N THR A 60 -2.52 -19.41 14.48
CA THR A 60 -3.72 -19.21 13.62
C THR A 60 -3.56 -18.86 12.15
N ILE A 61 -3.88 -19.89 11.34
CA ILE A 61 -4.85 -19.96 10.24
C ILE A 61 -4.51 -19.20 8.92
N LYS A 62 -4.21 -19.99 7.88
CA LYS A 62 -4.04 -19.63 6.45
C LYS A 62 -5.07 -18.64 5.89
N GLU A 63 -6.26 -18.57 6.49
CA GLU A 63 -7.32 -17.66 6.09
C GLU A 63 -7.02 -16.20 6.47
N GLU A 64 -6.33 -15.95 7.59
CA GLU A 64 -5.86 -14.62 7.97
C GLU A 64 -4.71 -14.17 7.05
N GLU A 65 -3.76 -15.05 6.75
CA GLU A 65 -2.73 -14.77 5.72
C GLU A 65 -3.36 -14.41 4.37
N LYS A 66 -4.43 -15.11 3.98
CA LYS A 66 -5.16 -14.84 2.74
C LYS A 66 -5.84 -13.46 2.75
N LYS A 67 -6.42 -13.03 3.88
CA LYS A 67 -7.04 -11.70 4.04
C LYS A 67 -5.98 -10.58 4.04
N VAL A 68 -4.84 -10.80 4.67
CA VAL A 68 -3.72 -9.84 4.66
C VAL A 68 -3.15 -9.73 3.26
N THR A 69 -2.90 -10.86 2.58
CA THR A 69 -2.39 -10.91 1.21
C THR A 69 -3.37 -10.27 0.21
N SER A 70 -4.68 -10.50 0.38
CA SER A 70 -5.68 -9.89 -0.50
C SER A 70 -5.75 -8.37 -0.33
N THR A 71 -5.61 -7.88 0.91
CA THR A 71 -5.56 -6.44 1.22
C THR A 71 -4.29 -5.79 0.64
N GLN A 72 -3.14 -6.47 0.75
CA GLN A 72 -1.89 -6.03 0.12
C GLN A 72 -2.03 -5.92 -1.40
N ARG A 73 -2.52 -6.96 -2.07
CA ARG A 73 -2.73 -6.97 -3.53
C ARG A 73 -3.73 -5.92 -4.00
N ALA A 74 -4.79 -5.66 -3.24
CA ALA A 74 -5.74 -4.59 -3.56
C ALA A 74 -5.07 -3.21 -3.50
N THR A 75 -4.18 -3.02 -2.54
CA THR A 75 -3.40 -1.79 -2.38
C THR A 75 -2.42 -1.61 -3.55
N GLU A 76 -1.65 -2.64 -3.90
CA GLU A 76 -0.73 -2.62 -5.04
C GLU A 76 -1.44 -2.30 -6.37
N ARG A 77 -2.62 -2.90 -6.61
CA ARG A 77 -3.44 -2.61 -7.80
C ARG A 77 -3.88 -1.15 -7.86
N LYS A 78 -4.26 -0.56 -6.71
CA LYS A 78 -4.61 0.86 -6.63
C LYS A 78 -3.42 1.76 -6.90
N MET A 79 -2.24 1.43 -6.37
CA MET A 79 -1.01 2.16 -6.67
C MET A 79 -0.68 2.11 -8.18
N CYS A 80 -0.72 0.92 -8.78
CA CYS A 80 -0.40 0.75 -10.19
C CYS A 80 -1.41 1.44 -11.12
N ALA A 81 -2.71 1.40 -10.77
CA ALA A 81 -3.75 2.10 -11.52
C ALA A 81 -3.58 3.63 -11.48
N VAL A 82 -3.25 4.21 -10.32
CA VAL A 82 -2.97 5.65 -10.20
C VAL A 82 -1.77 6.03 -11.06
N THR A 83 -0.68 5.25 -11.04
CA THR A 83 0.50 5.47 -11.90
C THR A 83 0.16 5.43 -13.39
N LEU A 84 -0.77 4.56 -13.82
CA LEU A 84 -1.20 4.47 -15.23
C LEU A 84 -2.07 5.66 -15.65
N THR A 85 -2.91 6.18 -14.75
CA THR A 85 -3.79 7.33 -15.05
C THR A 85 -3.04 8.66 -15.16
N HIS A 86 -1.86 8.78 -14.54
CA HIS A 86 -1.01 9.97 -14.62
C HIS A 86 -0.02 9.98 -15.81
N LYS A 87 -0.16 9.06 -16.79
CA LYS A 87 0.60 9.14 -18.04
C LYS A 87 0.16 10.37 -18.84
N ILE A 88 1.05 11.35 -18.94
CA ILE A 88 0.94 12.49 -19.86
C ILE A 88 0.79 11.93 -21.29
N PRO A 89 -0.21 12.37 -22.08
CA PRO A 89 -0.36 11.94 -23.47
C PRO A 89 0.87 12.36 -24.27
N GLY A 90 1.40 11.45 -25.09
CA GLY A 90 2.60 11.65 -25.91
C GLY A 90 2.48 12.70 -27.02
N SER A 91 1.52 13.62 -26.94
CA SER A 91 1.37 14.77 -27.85
C SER A 91 2.26 15.96 -27.47
N GLU A 92 2.98 15.91 -26.34
CA GLU A 92 3.87 17.00 -25.90
C GLU A 92 5.35 16.78 -26.27
N ILE A 93 5.68 15.65 -26.89
CA ILE A 93 7.04 15.31 -27.36
C ILE A 93 7.31 15.70 -28.82
N GLU A 94 6.31 16.24 -29.53
CA GLU A 94 6.46 16.62 -30.95
C GLU A 94 5.76 17.97 -31.23
N GLY A 95 6.50 19.09 -31.15
CA GLY A 95 6.05 20.34 -31.76
C GLY A 95 6.38 21.63 -31.01
N GLY A 96 7.55 22.20 -31.31
CA GLY A 96 7.82 23.63 -31.11
C GLY A 96 9.06 24.06 -31.91
N PRO A 97 8.96 24.98 -32.88
CA PRO A 97 10.07 25.33 -33.77
C PRO A 97 11.13 26.19 -33.04
N VAL A 98 12.37 25.98 -33.48
CA VAL A 98 13.60 26.68 -33.08
C VAL A 98 13.48 28.19 -33.36
N PRO A 99 13.81 29.08 -32.40
CA PRO A 99 14.23 30.43 -32.73
C PRO A 99 15.76 30.49 -32.73
N GLU A 100 16.28 30.78 -33.91
CA GLU A 100 17.65 31.17 -34.21
C GLU A 100 17.91 32.57 -33.63
N MET A 101 18.96 32.71 -32.81
CA MET A 101 19.74 33.95 -32.60
C MET A 101 21.13 33.60 -32.06
#